data_AF-A0A7S0NJD3-F1
#
_entry.id   AF-A0A7S0NJD3-F1
#
_cell.length_a   1.000
_cell.length_b   1.000
_cell.length_c   1.000
_cell.angle_alpha   90.00
_cell.angle_beta   90.00
_cell.angle_gamma   90.00
#
_symmetry.space_group_name_H-M   'P 1'
#
loop_
_entity.id
_entity.type
_entity.pdbx_description
1 polymer ?
#
loop_
_entity_poly.entity_id
_entity_poly.type
_entity_poly.pdbx_seq_one_letter_code
_entity_poly.pdbx_strand_id
1 'polypeptide(L)'
;PGPGSPQPRSVSGNFELMGNMFEHLELPKSVLDTRGIQHASFKSCYNFLVMAFFQKNLATHSDFSVDFTHPVDSKLAAFLQAPESVASLHKGGALAAPGGGSAPETSSRAAPSSARSRRDATPRERSSAARRDRDDALES
;
A
#
# COMPACT_ATOMS: atom_id res chain seq x y z
N PRO A 1 3.85 -27.10 -35.72
CA PRO A 1 3.93 -26.05 -34.67
C PRO A 1 2.58 -25.93 -33.94
N GLY A 2 2.42 -26.68 -32.84
CA GLY A 2 1.24 -26.59 -31.98
C GLY A 2 1.38 -25.44 -30.97
N PRO A 3 0.27 -24.84 -30.51
CA PRO A 3 0.30 -23.69 -29.61
C PRO A 3 0.87 -24.10 -28.25
N GLY A 4 1.79 -23.27 -27.73
CA GLY A 4 2.48 -23.52 -26.49
C GLY A 4 1.51 -23.69 -25.32
N SER A 5 1.45 -24.92 -24.80
CA SER A 5 0.86 -25.20 -23.50
C SER A 5 1.50 -24.26 -22.46
N PRO A 6 0.72 -23.59 -21.58
CA PRO A 6 1.32 -22.81 -20.50
C PRO A 6 2.18 -23.75 -19.65
N GLN A 7 3.50 -23.55 -19.70
CA GLN A 7 4.44 -24.24 -18.83
C GLN A 7 3.98 -24.03 -17.38
N PRO A 8 3.83 -25.09 -16.58
CA PRO A 8 3.53 -24.94 -15.17
C PRO A 8 4.65 -24.11 -14.55
N ARG A 9 4.33 -22.90 -14.07
CA ARG A 9 5.31 -22.05 -13.38
C ARG A 9 5.86 -22.86 -12.22
N SER A 10 7.17 -23.10 -12.22
CA SER A 10 7.78 -23.90 -11.16
C SER A 10 7.61 -23.18 -9.83
N VAL A 11 6.93 -23.83 -8.90
CA VAL A 11 6.73 -23.32 -7.53
C VAL A 11 8.09 -23.05 -6.88
N SER A 12 9.12 -23.85 -7.18
CA SER A 12 10.48 -23.64 -6.68
C SER A 12 11.09 -22.32 -7.12
N GLY A 13 10.86 -21.90 -8.37
CA GLY A 13 11.38 -20.64 -8.91
C GLY A 13 10.77 -19.41 -8.23
N ASN A 14 9.50 -19.49 -7.80
CA ASN A 14 8.86 -18.41 -7.08
C ASN A 14 9.50 -18.18 -5.69
N PHE A 15 9.81 -19.27 -4.97
CA PHE A 15 10.45 -19.16 -3.66
C PHE A 15 11.89 -18.69 -3.72
N GLU A 16 12.63 -19.09 -4.76
CA GLU A 16 13.97 -18.57 -5.02
C GLU A 16 13.93 -17.06 -5.33
N LEU A 17 13.01 -16.63 -6.18
CA LEU A 17 12.79 -15.21 -6.47
C LEU A 17 12.43 -14.43 -5.22
N MET A 18 11.50 -14.94 -4.40
CA MET A 18 11.15 -14.30 -3.13
C MET A 18 12.35 -14.23 -2.17
N GLY A 19 13.19 -15.27 -2.11
CA GLY A 19 14.42 -15.27 -1.32
C GLY A 19 15.38 -14.14 -1.74
N ASN A 20 15.61 -14.02 -3.05
CA ASN A 20 16.45 -12.96 -3.63
C ASN A 20 15.86 -11.57 -3.36
N MET A 21 14.54 -11.41 -3.43
CA MET A 21 13.87 -10.16 -3.09
C MET A 21 14.03 -9.80 -1.61
N PHE A 22 13.90 -10.77 -0.70
CA PHE A 22 14.08 -10.54 0.73
C PHE A 22 15.51 -10.08 1.05
N GLU A 23 16.50 -10.70 0.40
CA GLU A 23 17.89 -10.28 0.56
C GLU A 23 18.14 -8.89 -0.02
N HIS A 24 17.63 -8.62 -1.23
CA HIS A 24 17.78 -7.32 -1.85
C HIS A 24 17.12 -6.21 -1.03
N LEU A 25 15.92 -6.43 -0.49
CA LEU A 25 15.16 -5.46 0.29
C LEU A 25 15.54 -5.44 1.78
N GLU A 26 16.51 -6.26 2.20
CA GLU A 26 16.92 -6.41 3.61
C GLU A 26 15.76 -6.78 4.54
N LEU A 27 14.82 -7.57 4.03
CA LEU A 27 13.70 -8.08 4.81
C LEU A 27 14.14 -9.27 5.69
N PRO A 28 13.51 -9.45 6.86
CA PRO A 28 13.85 -10.54 7.78
C PRO A 28 13.61 -11.91 7.13
N LYS A 29 14.70 -12.63 6.83
CA LYS A 29 14.67 -13.97 6.22
C LYS A 29 13.85 -14.98 7.05
N SER A 30 13.73 -14.77 8.36
CA SER A 30 12.91 -15.62 9.25
C SER A 30 11.40 -15.58 8.94
N VAL A 31 10.92 -14.57 8.22
CA VAL A 31 9.51 -14.45 7.81
C VAL A 31 9.22 -15.26 6.56
N LEU A 32 10.21 -15.45 5.69
CA LEU A 32 10.09 -16.26 4.48
C LEU A 32 10.33 -17.75 4.80
N ASP A 33 9.47 -18.32 5.64
CA ASP A 33 9.43 -19.77 5.88
C ASP A 33 8.78 -20.47 4.69
N THR A 34 9.60 -20.74 3.67
CA THR A 34 9.16 -21.34 2.39
C THR A 34 8.48 -22.70 2.59
N ARG A 35 8.97 -23.52 3.52
CA ARG A 35 8.36 -24.82 3.83
C ARG A 35 6.98 -24.63 4.44
N GLY A 36 6.85 -23.77 5.44
CA GLY A 36 5.57 -23.49 6.07
C GLY A 36 4.56 -22.91 5.08
N ILE A 37 4.99 -21.99 4.22
CA ILE A 37 4.12 -21.39 3.18
C ILE A 37 3.69 -22.44 2.15
N GLN A 38 4.59 -23.33 1.71
CA GLN A 38 4.26 -24.43 0.78
C GLN A 38 3.20 -25.39 1.37
N HIS A 39 3.26 -25.63 2.67
CA HIS A 39 2.30 -26.47 3.39
C HIS A 39 1.08 -25.71 3.93
N ALA A 40 0.90 -24.44 3.55
CA ALA A 40 -0.18 -23.58 4.04
C ALA A 40 -0.28 -23.53 5.58
N SER A 41 0.86 -23.60 6.27
CA SER A 41 0.94 -23.43 7.72
C SER A 41 0.44 -22.05 8.09
N PHE A 42 -0.52 -22.01 9.03
CA PHE A 42 -1.12 -20.76 9.47
C PHE A 42 -0.07 -19.75 9.91
N LYS A 43 0.86 -20.12 10.81
CA LYS A 43 1.87 -19.19 11.34
C LYS A 43 2.74 -18.59 10.23
N SER A 44 3.21 -19.42 9.30
CA SER A 44 4.14 -19.01 8.25
C SER A 44 3.43 -18.11 7.23
N CYS A 45 2.22 -18.49 6.79
CA CYS A 45 1.40 -17.66 5.90
C CYS A 45 0.99 -16.34 6.58
N TYR A 46 0.57 -16.40 7.84
CA TYR A 46 0.12 -15.23 8.59
C TYR A 46 1.23 -14.20 8.74
N ASN A 47 2.41 -14.62 9.20
CA ASN A 47 3.56 -13.71 9.36
C ASN A 47 3.98 -13.08 8.03
N PHE A 48 3.99 -13.87 6.94
CA PHE A 48 4.29 -13.35 5.61
C PHE A 48 3.27 -12.29 5.17
N LEU A 49 1.98 -12.56 5.35
CA LEU A 49 0.90 -11.63 5.00
C LEU A 49 0.92 -10.37 5.87
N VAL A 50 1.18 -10.50 7.16
CA VAL A 50 1.33 -9.37 8.09
C VAL A 50 2.44 -8.44 7.60
N MET A 51 3.61 -8.99 7.25
CA MET A 51 4.73 -8.20 6.75
C MET A 51 4.36 -7.50 5.43
N ALA A 52 3.80 -8.22 4.46
CA ALA A 52 3.41 -7.67 3.17
C ALA A 52 2.33 -6.58 3.30
N PHE A 53 1.34 -6.82 4.17
CA PHE A 53 0.27 -5.87 4.47
C PHE A 53 0.83 -4.60 5.11
N PHE A 54 1.67 -4.75 6.14
CA PHE A 54 2.25 -3.62 6.84
C PHE A 54 3.10 -2.77 5.90
N GLN A 55 3.99 -3.40 5.11
CA GLN A 55 4.83 -2.69 4.16
C GLN A 55 4.03 -1.94 3.09
N LYS A 56 2.97 -2.55 2.55
CA LYS A 56 2.08 -1.88 1.60
C LYS A 56 1.42 -0.64 2.20
N ASN A 57 0.89 -0.75 3.42
CA ASN A 57 0.21 0.38 4.05
C ASN A 57 1.19 1.48 4.45
N LEU A 58 2.37 1.12 4.96
CA LEU A 58 3.43 2.06 5.31
C LEU A 58 3.95 2.82 4.08
N ALA A 59 3.97 2.19 2.90
CA ALA A 59 4.30 2.86 1.64
C ALA A 59 3.21 3.80 1.12
N THR A 60 1.95 3.57 1.51
CA THR A 60 0.79 4.28 0.94
C THR A 60 0.28 5.40 1.86
N HIS A 61 0.44 5.23 3.17
CA HIS A 61 -0.14 6.08 4.19
C HIS A 61 0.95 6.58 5.13
N SER A 62 1.06 7.91 5.26
CA SER A 62 2.05 8.55 6.16
C SER A 62 1.70 8.43 7.63
N ASP A 63 0.42 8.23 7.95
CA ASP A 63 -0.10 8.00 9.29
C ASP A 63 -0.88 6.69 9.28
N PHE A 64 -0.26 5.64 9.81
CA PHE A 64 -0.76 4.28 9.76
C PHE A 64 -0.48 3.58 11.09
N SER A 65 -1.54 3.01 11.66
CA SER A 65 -1.48 2.11 12.80
C SER A 65 -2.37 0.90 12.50
N VAL A 66 -1.92 -0.28 12.90
CA VAL A 66 -2.70 -1.51 12.77
C VAL A 66 -2.63 -2.31 14.06
N ASP A 67 -3.75 -2.91 14.42
CA ASP A 67 -3.82 -3.95 15.43
C ASP A 67 -4.13 -5.30 14.76
N PHE A 68 -3.39 -6.33 15.15
CA PHE A 68 -3.47 -7.64 14.55
C PHE A 68 -4.21 -8.58 15.49
N THR A 69 -5.31 -9.18 15.02
CA THR A 69 -6.16 -10.06 15.83
C THR A 69 -5.40 -11.29 16.37
N HIS A 70 -4.39 -11.76 15.64
CA HIS A 70 -3.53 -12.85 16.10
C HIS A 70 -2.14 -12.31 16.48
N PRO A 71 -1.47 -12.93 17.47
CA PRO A 71 -0.13 -12.52 17.86
C PRO A 71 0.83 -12.60 16.68
N VAL A 72 1.52 -11.49 16.42
CA VAL A 72 2.61 -11.43 15.45
C VAL A 72 3.89 -11.99 16.10
N ASP A 73 4.70 -12.71 15.33
CA ASP A 73 5.99 -13.18 15.81
C ASP A 73 6.85 -12.01 16.31
N SER A 74 7.47 -12.16 17.49
CA SER A 74 8.16 -11.05 18.15
C SER A 74 9.30 -10.47 17.34
N LYS A 75 10.00 -11.30 16.53
CA LYS A 75 11.07 -10.82 15.64
C LYS A 75 10.52 -10.04 14.47
N LEU A 76 9.37 -10.47 13.93
CA LEU A 76 8.67 -9.74 12.88
C LEU A 76 8.15 -8.41 13.44
N ALA A 77 7.49 -8.42 14.59
CA ALA A 77 7.00 -7.19 15.24
C ALA A 77 8.13 -6.18 15.51
N ALA A 78 9.28 -6.66 16.01
CA ALA A 78 10.46 -5.82 16.21
C ALA A 78 10.93 -5.18 14.89
N PHE A 79 10.99 -5.94 13.80
CA PHE A 79 11.35 -5.39 12.49
C PHE A 79 10.34 -4.35 12.00
N LEU A 80 9.04 -4.63 12.06
CA LEU A 80 7.99 -3.71 11.59
C LEU A 80 7.99 -2.37 12.34
N GLN A 81 8.42 -2.38 13.60
CA GLN A 81 8.53 -1.17 14.43
C GLN A 81 9.87 -0.45 14.29
N ALA A 82 10.84 -1.04 13.57
CA ALA A 82 12.19 -0.51 13.47
C ALA A 82 12.36 0.38 12.22
N PRO A 83 13.27 1.37 12.24
CA PRO A 83 13.59 2.22 11.08
C PRO A 83 13.95 1.43 9.82
N GLU A 84 14.52 0.24 9.98
CA GLU A 84 14.89 -0.69 8.92
C GLU A 84 13.69 -1.08 8.04
N SER A 85 12.48 -1.18 8.61
CA SER A 85 11.27 -1.44 7.83
C SER A 85 10.99 -0.34 6.81
N VAL A 86 11.22 0.93 7.18
CA VAL A 86 11.10 2.08 6.28
C VAL A 86 12.26 2.11 5.28
N ALA A 87 13.47 1.78 5.72
CA ALA A 87 14.64 1.70 4.84
C ALA A 87 14.44 0.66 3.71
N SER A 88 13.84 -0.49 4.01
CA SER A 88 13.47 -1.50 3.01
C SER A 88 12.54 -0.94 1.94
N LEU A 89 11.60 -0.05 2.30
CA LEU A 89 10.69 0.59 1.34
C LEU A 89 11.40 1.60 0.45
N HIS A 90 12.34 2.40 0.98
CA HIS A 90 13.18 3.25 0.15
C HIS A 90 14.03 2.44 -0.83
N LYS A 91 14.62 1.34 -0.35
CA LYS A 91 15.44 0.44 -1.18
C LYS A 91 14.62 -0.21 -2.30
N GLY A 92 13.38 -0.59 -2.01
CA GLY A 92 12.43 -1.11 -3.00
C GLY A 92 11.80 -0.04 -3.90
N GLY A 93 12.12 1.24 -3.71
CA GLY A 93 11.55 2.35 -4.48
C GLY A 93 10.08 2.68 -4.16
N ALA A 94 9.55 2.11 -3.07
CA ALA A 94 8.18 2.36 -2.63
C ALA A 94 8.02 3.72 -1.92
N LEU A 95 9.10 4.24 -1.32
CA LEU A 95 9.16 5.57 -0.74
C LEU A 95 10.20 6.44 -1.43
N ALA A 96 9.88 7.72 -1.68
CA ALA A 96 10.80 8.68 -2.26
C ALA A 96 12.04 8.88 -1.38
N ALA A 97 13.23 9.03 -1.98
CA ALA A 97 14.47 9.18 -1.21
C ALA A 97 14.39 10.40 -0.26
N PRO A 98 14.87 10.28 1.00
CA PRO A 98 14.93 11.41 1.91
C PRO A 98 15.85 12.49 1.33
N GLY A 99 15.27 13.60 0.84
CA GLY A 99 16.00 14.71 0.21
C GLY A 99 15.85 14.82 -1.32
N GLY A 100 15.15 13.89 -1.97
CA GLY A 100 14.87 13.93 -3.40
C GLY A 100 13.58 14.67 -3.73
N GLY A 101 13.56 15.99 -3.57
CA GLY A 101 12.57 16.84 -4.24
C GLY A 101 12.81 16.81 -5.75
N SER A 102 12.36 15.76 -6.42
CA SER A 102 12.28 15.72 -7.87
C SER A 102 10.81 15.67 -8.24
N ALA A 103 10.31 16.84 -8.62
CA ALA A 103 9.01 17.02 -9.25
C ALA A 103 8.82 16.01 -10.40
N PRO A 104 7.58 15.61 -10.72
CA PRO A 104 7.34 14.79 -11.89
C PRO A 104 7.75 15.59 -13.14
N GLU A 105 8.80 15.16 -13.83
CA GLU A 105 9.06 15.57 -15.19
C GLU A 105 7.96 14.97 -16.09
N THR A 106 6.88 15.74 -16.23
CA THR A 106 6.01 15.65 -17.40
C THR A 106 6.84 16.04 -18.62
N SER A 107 7.44 15.06 -19.29
CA SER A 107 7.99 15.25 -20.63
C SER A 107 6.84 15.29 -21.63
N SER A 108 6.82 16.40 -22.36
CA SER A 108 5.75 16.98 -23.13
C SER A 108 5.79 16.55 -24.59
N ARG A 109 4.63 16.26 -25.19
CA ARG A 109 4.40 16.52 -26.63
C ARG A 109 2.91 16.51 -27.02
N ALA A 110 2.27 17.67 -26.97
CA ALA A 110 1.33 18.13 -28.00
C ALA A 110 1.10 19.65 -27.85
N ALA A 111 1.22 20.34 -28.97
CA ALA A 111 1.29 21.80 -29.13
C ALA A 111 -0.09 22.50 -28.95
N PRO A 112 -0.14 23.85 -28.94
CA PRO A 112 -1.21 24.64 -28.38
C PRO A 112 -2.34 24.89 -29.39
N SER A 113 -3.57 25.03 -28.90
CA SER A 113 -4.60 25.79 -29.63
C SER A 113 -5.28 26.78 -28.69
N SER A 114 -5.07 28.05 -29.03
CA SER A 114 -5.73 29.21 -28.46
C SER A 114 -7.23 29.18 -28.79
N ALA A 115 -8.08 29.33 -27.78
CA ALA A 115 -9.39 29.96 -27.96
C ALA A 115 -9.80 30.67 -26.67
N ARG A 116 -9.78 31.99 -26.76
CA ARG A 116 -10.10 32.98 -25.73
C ARG A 116 -11.60 33.25 -25.76
N SER A 117 -12.31 33.08 -24.65
CA SER A 117 -13.63 33.70 -24.42
C SER A 117 -13.89 33.79 -22.91
N ARG A 118 -13.39 34.84 -22.23
CA ARG A 118 -14.13 36.05 -21.80
C ARG A 118 -15.46 35.79 -21.06
N ARG A 119 -15.38 36.02 -19.74
CA ARG A 119 -16.34 36.69 -18.83
C ARG A 119 -17.79 36.19 -18.81
N ASP A 120 -18.24 35.72 -17.66
CA ASP A 120 -19.18 36.46 -16.79
C ASP A 120 -19.37 35.68 -15.46
N ALA A 121 -19.03 36.28 -14.32
CA ALA A 121 -19.97 36.83 -13.34
C ALA A 121 -20.57 35.77 -12.39
N THR A 122 -20.08 35.79 -11.15
CA THR A 122 -20.77 35.25 -9.97
C THR A 122 -22.12 35.94 -9.77
N PRO A 123 -23.08 35.27 -9.12
CA PRO A 123 -23.37 35.72 -7.77
C PRO A 123 -23.61 34.62 -6.74
N ARG A 124 -23.33 35.07 -5.53
CA ARG A 124 -23.48 34.52 -4.19
C ARG A 124 -24.96 34.48 -3.78
N GLU A 125 -25.23 33.78 -2.67
CA GLU A 125 -26.52 33.52 -1.99
C GLU A 125 -27.27 32.28 -2.51
N ARG A 126 -27.85 31.40 -1.68
CA ARG A 126 -28.51 31.71 -0.43
C ARG A 126 -28.53 30.51 0.53
N SER A 127 -28.27 30.84 1.79
CA SER A 127 -28.57 30.08 2.99
C SER A 127 -29.98 29.50 2.97
N SER A 128 -30.15 28.23 3.35
CA SER A 128 -31.41 27.72 3.87
C SER A 128 -31.14 26.83 5.08
N ALA A 129 -31.06 27.48 6.23
CA ALA A 129 -31.34 26.87 7.52
C ALA A 129 -32.79 26.36 7.50
N ALA A 130 -32.97 25.05 7.36
CA ALA A 130 -34.25 24.41 7.66
C ALA A 130 -34.30 24.10 9.15
N ARG A 131 -34.79 25.08 9.91
CA ARG A 131 -35.40 24.84 11.22
C ARG A 131 -36.62 23.92 11.00
N ARG A 132 -36.68 22.81 11.71
CA ARG A 132 -37.95 22.25 12.20
C ARG A 132 -37.77 21.88 13.67
N ASP A 133 -38.31 22.77 14.46
CA ASP A 133 -38.61 22.65 15.89
C ASP A 133 -40.05 22.09 16.00
N ARG A 134 -40.35 21.35 17.08
CA ARG A 134 -41.64 20.74 17.50
C ARG A 134 -42.14 19.52 16.69
N ASP A 135 -42.69 18.46 17.29
CA ASP A 135 -43.45 18.27 18.54
C ASP A 135 -42.97 16.99 19.28
N ASP A 136 -42.81 16.97 20.61
CA ASP A 136 -43.82 16.60 21.63
C ASP A 136 -44.61 15.30 21.33
N ALA A 137 -44.32 14.23 22.08
CA ALA A 137 -45.32 13.47 22.85
C ALA A 137 -44.73 12.15 23.41
N LEU A 138 -44.83 12.03 24.73
CA LEU A 138 -44.79 10.80 25.52
C LEU A 138 -45.99 9.90 25.16
N GLU A 139 -45.77 8.59 25.09
CA GLU A 139 -46.73 7.54 25.48
C GLU A 139 -45.91 6.24 25.64
N SER A 140 -45.61 5.86 26.89
CA SER A 140 -46.29 4.81 27.70
C SER A 140 -46.03 3.39 27.21
#